data_AF-A0A671VMG4-F1
#
_entry.id   AF-A0A671VMG4-F1
#
_cell.length_a   1.000
_cell.length_b   1.000
_cell.length_c   1.000
_cell.angle_alpha   90.00
_cell.angle_beta   90.00
_cell.angle_gamma   90.00
#
_symmetry.space_group_name_H-M   'P 1'
#
loop_
_entity.id
_entity.type
_entity.pdbx_description
1 polymer ?
#
loop_
_entity_poly.entity_id
_entity_poly.type
_entity_poly.pdbx_seq_one_letter_code
_entity_poly.pdbx_strand_id
1 'polypeptide(L)'
;MPGVMDRMELRKVSTEGDDDSTASLEDRFTEPIDSEKATIDSQFLDDNDDAESQKFLSNGMMKKKKYEEYHEEYHPGHTSFGMSVFNLSNAIMGSGILGLSYAMANTGIVLFTILLVAVAILSLYSVHLLLMTAKEGGSLIYEKLGERAFGWPGKMAAFGSIIMQNIGAMSSYLFIVKYELPEVIRAFLALEESSGEWYLNGNYLVVFVSIGIILPLSLLKNLGYLGYTSGFSLSCMVFFLGVVIYKKTHLPCPLPFFYHHSSNLSMNASDMSGLYPPQNLTAQMDFSRADVSPAVLGSHDAHQSTGVHVAPHPDDEEMCTPKYFVFNSQTAYTVPILAFAFVCHPEVLPIYSELKDRSRKKMQNVSNLSILTMLIMYMLSALFGYLTFYDNVEAELLHTFTKVYKFDTMLLMVRLAVLTAVTLTVPIVLFPIRSSITTLLFSGREFSWTRHMLIAAAILAFNNMLVIFVPTIRDIFGFIGSSAATMLIFILPAAFYIRLVKSVPFRSPQKIGATLFLICGFMVMIGSMSLIILDWIHNATASTDAHADGH
;
A
#
# COMPACT_ATOMS: atom_id res chain seq x y z
N MET A 1 6.18 -53.85 -29.71
CA MET A 1 7.37 -53.34 -30.44
C MET A 1 7.92 -54.49 -31.26
N PRO A 2 8.41 -54.30 -32.50
CA PRO A 2 8.99 -53.09 -33.12
C PRO A 2 8.07 -52.49 -34.21
N GLY A 3 8.23 -51.33 -34.83
CA GLY A 3 9.26 -50.30 -34.82
C GLY A 3 9.45 -49.73 -36.25
N VAL A 4 9.41 -48.39 -36.38
CA VAL A 4 10.00 -47.52 -37.44
C VAL A 4 9.13 -47.04 -38.63
N MET A 5 8.94 -45.70 -38.62
CA MET A 5 8.78 -44.67 -39.69
C MET A 5 8.99 -45.03 -41.18
N ASP A 6 8.18 -44.45 -42.09
CA ASP A 6 8.61 -43.29 -42.92
C ASP A 6 7.45 -42.55 -43.65
N ARG A 7 7.77 -41.37 -44.19
CA ARG A 7 6.95 -40.25 -44.72
C ARG A 7 6.59 -40.32 -46.22
N MET A 8 5.65 -39.42 -46.63
CA MET A 8 5.46 -38.75 -47.97
C MET A 8 4.84 -39.61 -49.10
N GLU A 9 3.95 -39.17 -50.02
CA GLU A 9 3.76 -37.92 -50.81
C GLU A 9 2.36 -37.92 -51.51
N LEU A 10 2.03 -36.82 -52.22
CA LEU A 10 0.77 -36.34 -52.82
C LEU A 10 0.22 -37.01 -54.11
N ARG A 11 -0.98 -36.53 -54.53
CA ARG A 11 -1.62 -36.46 -55.89
C ARG A 11 -2.50 -37.66 -56.31
N LYS A 12 -3.62 -37.56 -57.07
CA LYS A 12 -4.19 -36.51 -57.95
C LYS A 12 -5.69 -36.81 -58.27
N VAL A 13 -6.39 -35.76 -58.70
CA VAL A 13 -7.76 -35.60 -59.25
C VAL A 13 -8.15 -36.50 -60.44
N SER A 14 -9.45 -36.82 -60.58
CA SER A 14 -10.34 -36.80 -61.79
C SER A 14 -11.60 -37.65 -61.50
N THR A 15 -12.85 -37.47 -61.99
CA THR A 15 -13.48 -36.71 -63.08
C THR A 15 -15.01 -36.93 -63.02
N GLU A 16 -15.79 -35.99 -63.58
CA GLU A 16 -17.07 -36.12 -64.34
C GLU A 16 -18.27 -36.88 -63.73
N GLY A 17 -19.53 -36.50 -63.96
CA GLY A 17 -20.16 -35.51 -64.84
C GLY A 17 -21.68 -35.70 -64.79
N ASP A 18 -22.38 -34.64 -65.23
CA ASP A 18 -23.70 -34.62 -65.91
C ASP A 18 -24.93 -35.06 -65.07
N ASP A 19 -26.15 -34.53 -65.20
CA ASP A 19 -26.79 -33.55 -66.08
C ASP A 19 -28.15 -33.20 -65.41
N ASP A 20 -28.65 -31.97 -65.62
CA ASP A 20 -30.01 -31.64 -66.11
C ASP A 20 -30.56 -30.27 -65.64
N SER A 21 -30.60 -29.36 -66.61
CA SER A 21 -31.67 -28.42 -67.00
C SER A 21 -32.86 -28.18 -66.02
N THR A 22 -33.41 -26.97 -65.79
CA THR A 22 -33.91 -26.00 -66.78
C THR A 22 -34.40 -24.68 -66.11
N ALA A 23 -34.16 -23.57 -66.82
CA ALA A 23 -34.64 -22.17 -66.83
C ALA A 23 -35.85 -21.62 -66.00
N SER A 24 -35.69 -20.39 -65.46
CA SER A 24 -36.49 -19.15 -65.71
C SER A 24 -35.86 -17.97 -64.91
N LEU A 25 -35.20 -16.96 -65.50
CA LEU A 25 -35.70 -15.66 -66.04
C LEU A 25 -36.65 -14.95 -65.03
N GLU A 26 -36.40 -13.78 -64.43
CA GLU A 26 -35.99 -12.41 -64.82
C GLU A 26 -35.70 -11.64 -63.49
N ASP A 27 -35.10 -10.46 -63.34
CA ASP A 27 -34.24 -9.54 -64.10
C ASP A 27 -33.92 -8.35 -63.13
N ARG A 28 -32.82 -7.62 -63.41
CA ARG A 28 -32.42 -6.27 -62.91
C ARG A 28 -31.60 -6.16 -61.60
N PHE A 29 -30.26 -6.06 -61.70
CA PHE A 29 -29.41 -4.88 -62.00
C PHE A 29 -29.40 -3.79 -60.91
N THR A 30 -28.27 -3.64 -60.20
CA THR A 30 -27.25 -2.61 -60.47
C THR A 30 -26.05 -2.75 -59.51
N GLU A 31 -24.88 -3.09 -60.06
CA GLU A 31 -23.57 -2.62 -59.55
C GLU A 31 -23.21 -1.29 -60.22
N PRO A 32 -22.21 -0.54 -59.69
CA PRO A 32 -20.97 -0.47 -60.46
C PRO A 32 -19.66 -0.46 -59.63
N ILE A 33 -18.72 -1.27 -60.12
CA ILE A 33 -17.33 -0.94 -60.53
C ILE A 33 -16.26 -0.63 -59.46
N ASP A 34 -15.33 -1.58 -59.40
CA ASP A 34 -13.88 -1.56 -59.15
C ASP A 34 -13.11 -0.23 -59.03
N SER A 35 -12.18 -0.22 -58.06
CA SER A 35 -10.81 0.22 -58.33
C SER A 35 -9.81 -0.63 -57.55
N GLU A 36 -9.16 -1.53 -58.29
CA GLU A 36 -8.00 -2.29 -57.89
C GLU A 36 -6.78 -1.36 -57.76
N LYS A 37 -6.14 -1.35 -56.59
CA LYS A 37 -4.70 -1.08 -56.49
C LYS A 37 -4.09 -1.82 -55.31
N ALA A 38 -3.41 -2.92 -55.64
CA ALA A 38 -2.46 -3.62 -54.79
C ALA A 38 -1.36 -2.65 -54.30
N THR A 39 -0.99 -2.70 -53.01
CA THR A 39 0.21 -3.41 -52.49
C THR A 39 0.51 -3.10 -51.01
N ILE A 40 0.92 -4.16 -50.29
CA ILE A 40 1.79 -4.23 -49.08
C ILE A 40 1.10 -4.13 -47.70
N ASP A 41 0.84 -5.32 -47.15
CA ASP A 41 1.35 -5.83 -45.86
C ASP A 41 1.15 -4.98 -44.57
N SER A 42 0.14 -5.35 -43.77
CA SER A 42 0.23 -5.36 -42.31
C SER A 42 -0.88 -6.23 -41.72
N GLN A 43 -0.53 -7.46 -41.35
CA GLN A 43 -1.28 -8.28 -40.39
C GLN A 43 -1.38 -7.57 -39.03
N PHE A 44 -2.42 -7.94 -38.26
CA PHE A 44 -2.77 -7.53 -36.89
C PHE A 44 -3.71 -6.32 -36.75
N LEU A 45 -5.02 -6.59 -36.86
CA LEU A 45 -6.01 -5.95 -36.01
C LEU A 45 -6.85 -7.04 -35.35
N ASP A 46 -6.80 -7.03 -34.01
CA ASP A 46 -7.43 -7.95 -33.09
C ASP A 46 -8.83 -7.40 -32.77
N ASP A 47 -9.86 -7.91 -33.44
CA ASP A 47 -11.28 -7.54 -33.24
C ASP A 47 -11.88 -8.13 -31.92
N ASN A 48 -11.04 -8.59 -30.99
CA ASN A 48 -11.46 -9.27 -29.77
C ASN A 48 -11.49 -8.39 -28.50
N ASP A 49 -10.88 -7.19 -28.54
CA ASP A 49 -10.75 -6.31 -27.36
C ASP A 49 -12.02 -5.53 -27.00
N ASP A 50 -12.93 -5.34 -27.96
CA ASP A 50 -14.19 -4.60 -27.74
C ASP A 50 -15.26 -5.45 -27.03
N ALA A 51 -15.13 -6.78 -27.07
CA ALA A 51 -16.06 -7.70 -26.39
C ALA A 51 -15.75 -7.85 -24.89
N GLU A 52 -14.47 -7.74 -24.49
CA GLU A 52 -14.05 -7.89 -23.09
C GLU A 52 -14.42 -6.66 -22.24
N SER A 53 -14.37 -5.47 -22.84
CA SER A 53 -14.64 -4.20 -22.19
C SER A 53 -16.14 -3.90 -21.98
N GLN A 54 -17.04 -4.47 -22.78
CA GLN A 54 -18.48 -4.42 -22.53
C GLN A 54 -18.97 -5.40 -21.46
N LYS A 55 -18.26 -6.54 -21.26
CA LYS A 55 -18.71 -7.59 -20.34
C LYS A 55 -18.50 -7.23 -18.86
N PHE A 56 -17.55 -6.35 -18.56
CA PHE A 56 -17.32 -5.80 -17.21
C PHE A 56 -18.46 -4.87 -16.73
N LEU A 57 -19.26 -4.32 -17.64
CA LEU A 57 -20.29 -3.31 -17.34
C LEU A 57 -21.74 -3.84 -17.37
N SER A 58 -21.95 -5.09 -17.80
CA SER A 58 -23.31 -5.63 -18.08
C SER A 58 -23.91 -6.53 -16.99
N ASN A 59 -23.27 -6.74 -15.83
CA ASN A 59 -23.82 -7.59 -14.76
C ASN A 59 -25.04 -7.01 -14.02
N GLY A 60 -25.74 -6.02 -14.60
CA GLY A 60 -26.92 -5.36 -14.04
C GLY A 60 -28.22 -5.55 -14.82
N MET A 61 -28.27 -6.29 -15.93
CA MET A 61 -29.50 -6.41 -16.72
C MET A 61 -29.83 -7.87 -17.10
N MET A 62 -30.63 -8.53 -16.26
CA MET A 62 -31.51 -9.59 -16.75
C MET A 62 -32.96 -9.13 -16.67
N LYS A 63 -33.59 -9.04 -17.84
CA LYS A 63 -35.05 -9.01 -17.97
C LYS A 63 -35.62 -10.28 -17.33
N LYS A 64 -36.62 -10.09 -16.47
CA LYS A 64 -37.45 -11.15 -15.88
C LYS A 64 -37.89 -12.16 -16.96
N LYS A 65 -37.44 -13.42 -16.87
CA LYS A 65 -38.31 -14.61 -16.91
C LYS A 65 -37.54 -15.92 -16.63
N LYS A 66 -38.18 -16.69 -15.74
CA LYS A 66 -38.09 -18.14 -15.46
C LYS A 66 -36.85 -18.67 -14.73
N TYR A 67 -37.15 -19.40 -13.64
CA TYR A 67 -36.23 -20.11 -12.76
C TYR A 67 -35.38 -21.12 -13.54
N GLU A 68 -34.09 -20.84 -13.71
CA GLU A 68 -33.04 -21.79 -14.09
C GLU A 68 -31.75 -21.42 -13.33
N GLU A 69 -31.00 -22.46 -13.00
CA GLU A 69 -29.86 -22.54 -12.11
C GLU A 69 -28.72 -21.57 -12.50
N TYR A 70 -28.33 -20.68 -11.57
CA TYR A 70 -27.27 -19.67 -11.75
C TYR A 70 -25.88 -20.34 -11.76
N HIS A 71 -25.44 -20.84 -12.91
CA HIS A 71 -24.02 -21.05 -13.16
C HIS A 71 -23.39 -19.68 -13.45
N GLU A 72 -22.65 -19.13 -12.47
CA GLU A 72 -21.69 -18.02 -12.74
C GLU A 72 -20.76 -18.47 -13.88
N GLU A 73 -20.82 -17.77 -15.00
CA GLU A 73 -20.00 -17.99 -16.20
C GLU A 73 -18.51 -17.97 -15.77
N TYR A 74 -17.84 -19.13 -15.83
CA TYR A 74 -16.45 -19.29 -15.44
C TYR A 74 -15.57 -18.60 -16.48
N HIS A 75 -15.25 -17.33 -16.25
CA HIS A 75 -14.20 -16.66 -17.00
C HIS A 75 -12.83 -17.18 -16.53
N PRO A 76 -12.01 -17.78 -17.40
CA PRO A 76 -10.68 -18.24 -17.03
C PRO A 76 -9.82 -17.02 -16.71
N GLY A 77 -9.27 -16.95 -15.49
CA GLY A 77 -8.30 -15.92 -15.13
C GLY A 77 -7.01 -16.05 -15.95
N HIS A 78 -6.42 -14.92 -16.33
CA HIS A 78 -5.19 -14.87 -17.13
C HIS A 78 -3.93 -14.57 -16.30
N THR A 79 -4.10 -14.13 -15.04
CA THR A 79 -2.99 -13.65 -14.20
C THR A 79 -2.17 -14.82 -13.64
N SER A 80 -0.85 -14.76 -13.80
CA SER A 80 0.06 -15.80 -13.32
C SER A 80 0.16 -15.84 -11.78
N PHE A 81 0.66 -16.95 -11.23
CA PHE A 81 0.86 -17.09 -9.78
C PHE A 81 1.79 -16.00 -9.21
N GLY A 82 2.91 -15.72 -9.88
CA GLY A 82 3.88 -14.70 -9.44
C GLY A 82 3.31 -13.28 -9.51
N MET A 83 2.59 -12.94 -10.58
CA MET A 83 1.90 -11.65 -10.69
C MET A 83 0.86 -11.47 -9.58
N SER A 84 0.13 -12.54 -9.22
CA SER A 84 -0.83 -12.50 -8.12
C SER A 84 -0.16 -12.27 -6.76
N VAL A 85 1.04 -12.83 -6.55
CA VAL A 85 1.87 -12.57 -5.35
C VAL A 85 2.32 -11.11 -5.33
N PHE A 86 2.75 -10.55 -6.46
CA PHE A 86 3.15 -9.13 -6.52
C PHE A 86 1.97 -8.19 -6.28
N ASN A 87 0.80 -8.47 -6.87
CA ASN A 87 -0.41 -7.67 -6.64
C ASN A 87 -0.82 -7.70 -5.17
N LEU A 88 -0.87 -8.90 -4.56
CA LEU A 88 -1.24 -9.03 -3.16
C LEU A 88 -0.17 -8.44 -2.22
N SER A 89 1.11 -8.57 -2.56
CA SER A 89 2.19 -7.93 -1.81
C SER A 89 2.11 -6.42 -1.88
N ASN A 90 1.81 -5.84 -3.05
CA ASN A 90 1.62 -4.40 -3.19
C ASN A 90 0.42 -3.88 -2.37
N ALA A 91 -0.66 -4.67 -2.31
CA ALA A 91 -1.82 -4.37 -1.48
C ALA A 91 -1.49 -4.40 0.03
N ILE A 92 -0.62 -5.31 0.48
CA ILE A 92 -0.18 -5.39 1.88
C ILE A 92 0.80 -4.24 2.19
N MET A 93 1.88 -4.14 1.40
CA MET A 93 3.03 -3.25 1.58
C MET A 93 2.63 -1.80 1.89
N GLY A 94 1.82 -1.23 0.99
CA GLY A 94 1.29 0.12 1.03
C GLY A 94 2.15 1.19 1.71
N SER A 95 1.50 2.14 2.37
CA SER A 95 2.16 3.17 3.19
C SER A 95 2.49 2.69 4.59
N GLY A 96 1.96 1.52 4.99
CA GLY A 96 2.08 0.99 6.35
C GLY A 96 3.52 0.78 6.78
N ILE A 97 4.40 0.39 5.83
CA ILE A 97 5.84 0.18 6.08
C ILE A 97 6.54 1.38 6.71
N LEU A 98 6.14 2.61 6.36
CA LEU A 98 6.77 3.85 6.82
C LEU A 98 6.47 4.17 8.30
N GLY A 99 5.38 3.62 8.84
CA GLY A 99 4.98 3.80 10.25
C GLY A 99 5.42 2.68 11.19
N LEU A 100 6.10 1.64 10.69
CA LEU A 100 6.43 0.47 11.51
C LEU A 100 7.61 0.70 12.45
N SER A 101 8.62 1.48 12.05
CA SER A 101 9.71 1.87 12.93
C SER A 101 9.20 2.71 14.10
N TYR A 102 8.24 3.59 13.85
CA TYR A 102 7.54 4.36 14.88
C TYR A 102 6.80 3.44 15.86
N ALA A 103 6.04 2.49 15.34
CA ALA A 103 5.36 1.51 16.17
C ALA A 103 6.34 0.69 17.03
N MET A 104 7.50 0.29 16.48
CA MET A 104 8.54 -0.42 17.23
C MET A 104 9.18 0.46 18.32
N ALA A 105 9.46 1.73 18.04
CA ALA A 105 10.00 2.67 19.02
C ALA A 105 9.09 2.81 20.25
N ASN A 106 7.77 2.75 20.05
CA ASN A 106 6.77 2.93 21.10
C ASN A 106 6.33 1.63 21.81
N THR A 107 6.79 0.46 21.37
CA THR A 107 6.50 -0.82 22.05
C THR A 107 7.76 -1.55 22.52
N GLY A 108 8.92 -1.19 21.99
CA GLY A 108 10.14 -1.96 22.10
C GLY A 108 10.15 -3.16 21.15
N ILE A 109 11.35 -3.73 20.96
CA ILE A 109 11.61 -4.75 19.94
C ILE A 109 10.81 -6.04 20.18
N VAL A 110 10.73 -6.52 21.43
CA VAL A 110 10.13 -7.83 21.74
C VAL A 110 8.63 -7.78 21.57
N LEU A 111 7.99 -6.78 22.19
CA LEU A 111 6.53 -6.61 22.08
C LEU A 111 6.11 -6.33 20.64
N PHE A 112 6.85 -5.48 19.91
CA PHE A 112 6.59 -5.24 18.49
C PHE A 112 6.63 -6.54 17.68
N THR A 113 7.68 -7.36 17.86
CA THR A 113 7.86 -8.61 17.11
C THR A 113 6.72 -9.58 17.38
N ILE A 114 6.31 -9.73 18.65
CA ILE A 114 5.17 -10.57 19.04
C ILE A 114 3.88 -10.08 18.38
N LEU A 115 3.61 -8.77 18.45
CA LEU A 115 2.41 -8.18 17.85
C LEU A 115 2.40 -8.31 16.33
N LEU A 116 3.53 -8.08 15.66
CA LEU A 116 3.64 -8.20 14.21
C LEU A 116 3.38 -9.63 13.73
N VAL A 117 4.01 -10.62 14.37
CA VAL A 117 3.79 -12.04 14.04
C VAL A 117 2.34 -12.45 14.36
N ALA A 118 1.79 -11.99 15.48
CA ALA A 118 0.40 -12.27 15.84
C ALA A 118 -0.58 -11.73 14.79
N VAL A 119 -0.48 -10.45 14.41
CA VAL A 119 -1.36 -9.85 13.39
C VAL A 119 -1.18 -10.52 12.04
N ALA A 120 0.04 -10.91 11.64
CA ALA A 120 0.28 -11.65 10.41
C ALA A 120 -0.41 -13.03 10.39
N ILE A 121 -0.32 -13.80 11.50
CA ILE A 121 -1.01 -15.09 11.64
C ILE A 121 -2.53 -14.92 11.61
N LEU A 122 -3.04 -13.90 12.31
CA LEU A 122 -4.47 -13.59 12.37
C LEU A 122 -5.00 -13.16 10.99
N SER A 123 -4.23 -12.37 10.24
CA SER A 123 -4.54 -12.00 8.85
C SER A 123 -4.57 -13.23 7.93
N LEU A 124 -3.60 -14.14 8.04
CA LEU A 124 -3.60 -15.41 7.28
C LEU A 124 -4.82 -16.29 7.57
N TYR A 125 -5.18 -16.41 8.85
CA TYR A 125 -6.36 -17.15 9.28
C TYR A 125 -7.65 -16.52 8.73
N SER A 126 -7.74 -15.20 8.78
CA SER A 126 -8.86 -14.45 8.22
C SER A 126 -9.01 -14.65 6.71
N VAL A 127 -7.92 -14.55 5.94
CA VAL A 127 -7.93 -14.84 4.50
C VAL A 127 -8.43 -16.26 4.24
N HIS A 128 -8.03 -17.24 5.05
CA HIS A 128 -8.54 -18.60 4.93
C HIS A 128 -10.05 -18.69 5.18
N LEU A 129 -10.59 -17.99 6.19
CA LEU A 129 -12.04 -17.90 6.45
C LEU A 129 -12.77 -17.23 5.28
N LEU A 130 -12.21 -16.17 4.72
CA LEU A 130 -12.76 -15.45 3.57
C LEU A 130 -12.83 -16.34 2.32
N LEU A 131 -11.77 -17.11 2.03
CA LEU A 131 -11.77 -18.04 0.90
C LEU A 131 -12.74 -19.22 1.10
N MET A 132 -12.92 -19.68 2.34
CA MET A 132 -13.94 -20.69 2.66
C MET A 132 -15.36 -20.15 2.46
N THR A 133 -15.61 -18.92 2.92
CA THR A 133 -16.92 -18.27 2.78
C THR A 133 -17.24 -17.93 1.33
N ALA A 134 -16.28 -17.50 0.53
CA ALA A 134 -16.48 -17.26 -0.90
C ALA A 134 -16.96 -18.52 -1.64
N LYS A 135 -16.42 -19.70 -1.27
CA LYS A 135 -16.83 -20.98 -1.85
C LYS A 135 -18.27 -21.35 -1.49
N GLU A 136 -18.60 -21.36 -0.20
CA GLU A 136 -19.94 -21.75 0.28
C GLU A 136 -21.00 -20.69 -0.04
N GLY A 137 -20.58 -19.42 -0.02
CA GLY A 137 -21.39 -18.28 -0.39
C GLY A 137 -21.62 -18.16 -1.89
N GLY A 138 -20.74 -18.73 -2.73
CA GLY A 138 -20.85 -18.76 -4.19
C GLY A 138 -20.66 -17.39 -4.86
N SER A 139 -19.85 -16.49 -4.30
CA SER A 139 -19.50 -15.21 -4.94
C SER A 139 -18.09 -14.79 -4.58
N LEU A 140 -17.42 -14.19 -5.57
CA LEU A 140 -16.10 -13.60 -5.45
C LEU A 140 -16.15 -12.06 -5.26
N ILE A 141 -17.30 -11.54 -4.83
CA ILE A 141 -17.50 -10.13 -4.53
C ILE A 141 -17.80 -10.00 -3.04
N TYR A 142 -16.99 -9.22 -2.33
CA TYR A 142 -17.05 -9.13 -0.87
C TYR A 142 -18.41 -8.59 -0.38
N GLU A 143 -18.96 -7.58 -1.04
CA GLU A 143 -20.25 -6.99 -0.69
C GLU A 143 -21.41 -7.95 -0.94
N LYS A 144 -21.32 -8.80 -1.97
CA LYS A 144 -22.31 -9.85 -2.27
C LYS A 144 -22.27 -10.96 -1.24
N LEU A 145 -21.09 -11.28 -0.73
CA LEU A 145 -20.93 -12.23 0.36
C LEU A 145 -21.61 -11.71 1.64
N GLY A 146 -21.44 -10.42 1.95
CA GLY A 146 -22.17 -9.75 3.03
C GLY A 146 -23.69 -9.75 2.83
N GLU A 147 -24.15 -9.48 1.60
CA GLU A 147 -25.57 -9.55 1.23
C GLU A 147 -26.16 -10.95 1.44
N ARG A 148 -25.41 -12.02 1.12
CA ARG A 148 -25.86 -13.40 1.34
C ARG A 148 -25.81 -13.83 2.80
N ALA A 149 -24.87 -13.31 3.59
CA ALA A 149 -24.74 -13.68 5.00
C ALA A 149 -25.81 -13.03 5.88
N PHE A 150 -25.98 -11.71 5.74
CA PHE A 150 -26.81 -10.90 6.65
C PHE A 150 -27.80 -9.99 5.92
N GLY A 151 -27.98 -10.12 4.61
CA GLY A 151 -28.84 -9.22 3.83
C GLY A 151 -28.24 -7.83 3.69
N TRP A 152 -29.11 -6.82 3.66
CA TRP A 152 -28.72 -5.43 3.45
C TRP A 152 -27.71 -4.89 4.50
N PRO A 153 -27.85 -5.17 5.81
CA PRO A 153 -26.85 -4.75 6.81
C PRO A 153 -25.45 -5.31 6.54
N GLY A 154 -25.33 -6.59 6.16
CA GLY A 154 -24.04 -7.20 5.83
C GLY A 154 -23.40 -6.60 4.59
N LYS A 155 -24.22 -6.31 3.57
CA LYS A 155 -23.78 -5.61 2.36
C LYS A 155 -23.23 -4.22 2.69
N MET A 156 -23.96 -3.44 3.50
CA MET A 156 -23.55 -2.07 3.87
C MET A 156 -22.31 -2.07 4.77
N ALA A 157 -22.18 -3.03 5.69
CA ALA A 157 -21.00 -3.17 6.53
C ALA A 157 -19.74 -3.49 5.70
N ALA A 158 -19.83 -4.46 4.78
CA ALA A 158 -18.74 -4.77 3.85
C ALA A 158 -18.37 -3.55 2.99
N PHE A 159 -19.36 -2.95 2.34
CA PHE A 159 -19.18 -1.79 1.49
C PHE A 159 -18.53 -0.61 2.24
N GLY A 160 -19.07 -0.24 3.39
CA GLY A 160 -18.55 0.87 4.19
C GLY A 160 -17.13 0.63 4.68
N SER A 161 -16.81 -0.60 5.08
CA SER A 161 -15.47 -0.96 5.54
C SER A 161 -14.44 -0.92 4.40
N ILE A 162 -14.79 -1.43 3.22
CA ILE A 162 -13.93 -1.39 2.03
C ILE A 162 -13.67 0.07 1.60
N ILE A 163 -14.72 0.90 1.52
CA ILE A 163 -14.56 2.31 1.16
C ILE A 163 -13.71 3.04 2.19
N MET A 164 -13.98 2.86 3.48
CA MET A 164 -13.21 3.50 4.54
C MET A 164 -11.73 3.07 4.50
N GLN A 165 -11.46 1.78 4.30
CA GLN A 165 -10.10 1.27 4.17
C GLN A 165 -9.37 1.88 2.97
N ASN A 166 -10.02 1.89 1.80
CA ASN A 166 -9.40 2.38 0.57
C ASN A 166 -9.22 3.91 0.59
N ILE A 167 -10.14 4.67 1.19
CA ILE A 167 -9.96 6.10 1.44
C ILE A 167 -8.77 6.32 2.39
N GLY A 168 -8.66 5.53 3.45
CA GLY A 168 -7.53 5.59 4.39
C GLY A 168 -6.19 5.33 3.71
N ALA A 169 -6.09 4.28 2.91
CA ALA A 169 -4.89 3.95 2.15
C ALA A 169 -4.54 5.01 1.10
N MET A 170 -5.55 5.53 0.39
CA MET A 170 -5.33 6.63 -0.57
C MET A 170 -4.87 7.91 0.13
N SER A 171 -5.48 8.24 1.27
CA SER A 171 -5.11 9.41 2.06
C SER A 171 -3.69 9.30 2.58
N SER A 172 -3.23 8.14 3.04
CA SER A 172 -1.84 7.98 3.48
C SER A 172 -0.83 8.09 2.33
N TYR A 173 -1.15 7.60 1.13
CA TYR A 173 -0.29 7.83 -0.05
C TYR A 173 -0.20 9.30 -0.43
N LEU A 174 -1.33 10.01 -0.45
CA LEU A 174 -1.36 11.45 -0.74
C LEU A 174 -0.68 12.26 0.36
N PHE A 175 -0.72 11.81 1.62
CA PHE A 175 0.04 12.41 2.71
C PHE A 175 1.55 12.31 2.45
N ILE A 176 2.05 11.14 2.07
CA ILE A 176 3.47 10.97 1.68
C ILE A 176 3.83 11.92 0.53
N VAL A 177 2.97 12.04 -0.50
CA VAL A 177 3.20 12.99 -1.60
C VAL A 177 3.26 14.44 -1.10
N LYS A 178 2.36 14.84 -0.20
CA LYS A 178 2.31 16.19 0.38
C LYS A 178 3.62 16.57 1.11
N TYR A 179 4.23 15.64 1.84
CA TYR A 179 5.41 15.94 2.67
C TYR A 179 6.75 15.66 1.97
N GLU A 180 6.84 14.60 1.15
CA GLU A 180 8.11 14.20 0.54
C GLU A 180 8.40 14.91 -0.79
N LEU A 181 7.37 15.27 -1.56
CA LEU A 181 7.58 15.95 -2.85
C LEU A 181 8.25 17.33 -2.72
N PRO A 182 7.88 18.21 -1.76
CA PRO A 182 8.63 19.44 -1.51
C PRO A 182 10.12 19.20 -1.26
N GLU A 183 10.45 18.19 -0.47
CA GLU A 183 11.84 17.87 -0.10
C GLU A 183 12.66 17.39 -1.30
N VAL A 184 12.03 16.62 -2.20
CA VAL A 184 12.65 16.24 -3.47
C VAL A 184 12.91 17.46 -4.34
N ILE A 185 11.94 18.37 -4.46
CA ILE A 185 12.11 19.62 -5.24
C ILE A 185 13.22 20.48 -4.65
N ARG A 186 13.29 20.63 -3.32
CA ARG A 186 14.37 21.36 -2.63
C ARG A 186 15.74 20.79 -2.94
N ALA A 187 15.86 19.47 -2.90
CA ALA A 187 17.12 18.79 -3.20
C ALA A 187 17.55 19.00 -4.66
N PHE A 188 16.61 18.94 -5.63
CA PHE A 188 16.91 19.17 -7.05
C PHE A 188 17.27 20.62 -7.36
N LEU A 189 16.66 21.58 -6.68
CA LEU A 189 16.92 23.01 -6.87
C LEU A 189 18.07 23.54 -5.99
N ALA A 190 18.67 22.68 -5.15
CA ALA A 190 19.71 23.04 -4.18
C ALA A 190 19.34 24.26 -3.31
N LEU A 191 18.07 24.35 -2.91
CA LEU A 191 17.57 25.46 -2.09
C LEU A 191 17.85 25.19 -0.60
N GLU A 192 18.68 26.01 0.02
CA GLU A 192 19.02 25.89 1.46
C GLU A 192 17.99 26.54 2.39
N GLU A 193 17.26 27.56 1.93
CA GLU A 193 16.25 28.29 2.71
C GLU A 193 14.82 27.96 2.28
N SER A 194 13.91 27.93 3.26
CA SER A 194 12.48 27.81 3.04
C SER A 194 11.91 29.14 2.56
N SER A 195 12.12 29.45 1.29
CA SER A 195 11.31 30.47 0.64
C SER A 195 9.85 29.97 0.65
N GLY A 196 8.91 30.81 1.09
CA GLY A 196 7.47 30.50 1.20
C GLY A 196 6.78 30.32 -0.15
N GLU A 197 7.50 29.78 -1.13
CA GLU A 197 7.11 29.68 -2.51
C GLU A 197 6.03 28.62 -2.70
N TRP A 198 5.11 28.91 -3.62
CA TRP A 198 3.96 28.06 -3.88
C TRP A 198 4.35 26.64 -4.35
N TYR A 199 5.50 26.49 -5.03
CA TYR A 199 6.00 25.21 -5.52
C TYR A 199 6.71 24.35 -4.45
N LEU A 200 6.92 24.89 -3.25
CA LEU A 200 7.41 24.14 -2.08
C LEU A 200 6.29 23.87 -1.06
N ASN A 201 5.09 24.36 -1.32
CA ASN A 201 3.94 24.13 -0.46
C ASN A 201 3.30 22.77 -0.79
N GLY A 202 3.46 21.82 0.13
CA GLY A 202 2.92 20.46 0.01
C GLY A 202 1.43 20.40 -0.28
N ASN A 203 0.63 21.35 0.23
CA ASN A 203 -0.82 21.38 0.01
C ASN A 203 -1.18 21.69 -1.45
N TYR A 204 -0.40 22.54 -2.13
CA TYR A 204 -0.61 22.81 -3.56
C TYR A 204 -0.08 21.66 -4.42
N LEU A 205 1.11 21.16 -4.09
CA LEU A 205 1.76 20.08 -4.84
C LEU A 205 0.93 18.80 -4.86
N VAL A 206 0.34 18.39 -3.73
CA VAL A 206 -0.50 17.18 -3.70
C VAL A 206 -1.73 17.31 -4.61
N VAL A 207 -2.31 18.51 -4.71
CA VAL A 207 -3.43 18.80 -5.62
C VAL A 207 -2.97 18.77 -7.09
N PHE A 208 -1.82 19.36 -7.40
CA PHE A 208 -1.26 19.33 -8.76
C PHE A 208 -0.93 17.91 -9.23
N VAL A 209 -0.28 17.10 -8.39
CA VAL A 209 -0.01 15.69 -8.69
C VAL A 209 -1.32 14.90 -8.85
N SER A 210 -2.30 15.19 -7.99
CA SER A 210 -3.62 14.56 -8.07
C SER A 210 -4.31 14.83 -9.41
N ILE A 211 -4.33 16.08 -9.87
CA ILE A 211 -4.99 16.46 -11.12
C ILE A 211 -4.15 16.06 -12.35
N GLY A 212 -2.83 16.25 -12.30
CA GLY A 212 -1.95 16.10 -13.46
C GLY A 212 -1.50 14.65 -13.73
N ILE A 213 -1.43 13.80 -12.71
CA ILE A 213 -0.90 12.44 -12.83
C ILE A 213 -1.95 11.41 -12.40
N ILE A 214 -2.45 11.52 -11.17
CA ILE A 214 -3.29 10.48 -10.57
C ILE A 214 -4.65 10.39 -11.26
N LEU A 215 -5.31 11.52 -11.51
CA LEU A 215 -6.63 11.54 -12.13
C LEU A 215 -6.57 10.93 -13.55
N PRO A 216 -5.69 11.36 -14.48
CA PRO A 216 -5.56 10.72 -15.79
C PRO A 216 -5.32 9.20 -15.71
N LEU A 217 -4.41 8.75 -14.85
CA LEU A 217 -4.12 7.32 -14.66
C LEU A 217 -5.35 6.56 -14.15
N SER A 218 -6.15 7.17 -13.28
CA SER A 218 -7.37 6.56 -12.73
C SER A 218 -8.52 6.45 -13.74
N LEU A 219 -8.48 7.23 -14.84
CA LEU A 219 -9.48 7.21 -15.91
C LEU A 219 -9.21 6.13 -16.96
N LEU A 220 -8.07 5.44 -16.89
CA LEU A 220 -7.77 4.32 -17.78
C LEU A 220 -8.77 3.19 -17.56
N LYS A 221 -9.37 2.72 -18.66
CA LYS A 221 -10.40 1.67 -18.65
C LYS A 221 -9.83 0.29 -18.34
N ASN A 222 -8.64 0.00 -18.86
CA ASN A 222 -7.99 -1.30 -18.75
C ASN A 222 -6.75 -1.16 -17.88
N LEU A 223 -6.81 -1.72 -16.67
CA LEU A 223 -5.66 -1.82 -15.77
C LEU A 223 -4.83 -3.08 -16.06
N GLY A 224 -4.86 -3.64 -17.28
CA GLY A 224 -4.12 -4.86 -17.64
C GLY A 224 -2.60 -4.81 -17.37
N TYR A 225 -2.06 -3.61 -17.17
CA TYR A 225 -0.66 -3.37 -16.78
C TYR A 225 -0.41 -3.33 -15.26
N LEU A 226 -1.43 -3.51 -14.41
CA LEU A 226 -1.32 -3.39 -12.93
C LEU A 226 -0.34 -4.35 -12.29
N GLY A 227 -0.17 -5.54 -12.90
CA GLY A 227 0.80 -6.51 -12.42
C GLY A 227 2.24 -5.99 -12.52
N TYR A 228 2.56 -5.29 -13.62
CA TYR A 228 3.89 -4.73 -13.83
C TYR A 228 4.14 -3.53 -12.93
N THR A 229 3.15 -2.64 -12.74
CA THR A 229 3.27 -1.51 -11.82
C THR A 229 3.41 -1.97 -10.37
N SER A 230 2.73 -3.05 -9.97
CA SER A 230 2.85 -3.66 -8.64
C SER A 230 4.23 -4.27 -8.41
N GLY A 231 4.80 -4.94 -9.41
CA GLY A 231 6.18 -5.45 -9.35
C GLY A 231 7.22 -4.32 -9.24
N PHE A 232 7.03 -3.24 -9.99
CA PHE A 232 7.89 -2.05 -9.90
C PHE A 232 7.81 -1.40 -8.51
N SER A 233 6.61 -1.17 -7.98
CA SER A 233 6.38 -0.66 -6.61
C SER A 233 7.10 -1.51 -5.55
N LEU A 234 6.98 -2.83 -5.65
CA LEU A 234 7.67 -3.76 -4.75
C LEU A 234 9.20 -3.62 -4.85
N SER A 235 9.74 -3.48 -6.07
CA SER A 235 11.18 -3.28 -6.27
C SER A 235 11.68 -1.97 -5.65
N CYS A 236 10.93 -0.87 -5.77
CA CYS A 236 11.23 0.40 -5.10
C CYS A 236 11.32 0.26 -3.58
N MET A 237 10.45 -0.57 -2.99
CA MET A 237 10.40 -0.77 -1.55
C MET A 237 11.50 -1.70 -1.03
N VAL A 238 11.93 -2.67 -1.84
CA VAL A 238 13.15 -3.45 -1.55
C VAL A 238 14.38 -2.54 -1.60
N PHE A 239 14.45 -1.62 -2.57
CA PHE A 239 15.53 -0.63 -2.64
C PHE A 239 15.54 0.30 -1.41
N PHE A 240 14.37 0.82 -1.00
CA PHE A 240 14.20 1.57 0.25
C PHE A 240 14.77 0.80 1.45
N LEU A 241 14.37 -0.47 1.62
CA LEU A 241 14.86 -1.30 2.72
C LEU A 241 16.39 -1.47 2.68
N GLY A 242 16.97 -1.71 1.50
CA GLY A 242 18.42 -1.81 1.33
C GLY A 242 19.15 -0.55 1.78
N VAL A 243 18.63 0.64 1.44
CA VAL A 243 19.20 1.92 1.86
C VAL A 243 19.03 2.16 3.36
N VAL A 244 17.90 1.80 3.96
CA VAL A 244 17.70 1.91 5.42
C VAL A 244 18.74 1.07 6.17
N ILE A 245 18.97 -0.19 5.73
CA ILE A 245 19.98 -1.07 6.31
C ILE A 245 21.39 -0.48 6.13
N TYR A 246 21.70 -0.02 4.92
CA TYR A 246 22.99 0.60 4.61
C TYR A 246 23.25 1.85 5.46
N LYS A 247 22.27 2.74 5.62
CA LYS A 247 22.43 3.93 6.45
C LYS A 247 22.67 3.55 7.91
N LYS A 248 21.96 2.56 8.46
CA LYS A 248 22.22 2.09 9.83
C LYS A 248 23.68 1.68 10.08
N THR A 249 24.37 1.12 9.08
CA THR A 249 25.78 0.71 9.24
C THR A 249 26.76 1.87 9.19
N HIS A 250 26.35 3.03 8.68
CA HIS A 250 27.18 4.22 8.53
C HIS A 250 26.89 5.32 9.56
N LEU A 251 25.72 5.32 10.20
CA LEU A 251 25.37 6.31 11.22
C LEU A 251 25.95 5.91 12.59
N PRO A 252 26.86 6.71 13.18
CA PRO A 252 27.27 6.53 14.56
C PRO A 252 26.12 6.95 15.50
N CYS A 253 26.01 6.27 16.63
CA CYS A 253 25.13 6.67 17.74
C CYS A 253 26.02 7.04 18.93
N PRO A 254 25.78 8.17 19.62
CA PRO A 254 24.70 9.15 19.44
C PRO A 254 24.87 10.05 18.19
N LEU A 255 23.76 10.54 17.63
CA LEU A 255 23.79 11.40 16.43
C LEU A 255 24.33 12.80 16.80
N PRO A 256 25.29 13.37 16.04
CA PRO A 256 25.95 14.64 16.38
C PRO A 256 25.00 15.84 16.56
N PHE A 257 23.85 15.83 15.89
CA PHE A 257 22.87 16.92 15.94
C PHE A 257 22.17 17.06 17.31
N PHE A 258 21.93 15.95 18.02
CA PHE A 258 21.28 16.01 19.35
C PHE A 258 22.20 16.57 20.44
N TYR A 259 23.52 16.55 20.23
CA TYR A 259 24.51 17.06 21.18
C TYR A 259 24.52 18.59 21.29
N HIS A 260 24.12 19.31 20.23
CA HIS A 260 24.10 20.77 20.22
C HIS A 260 22.85 21.37 20.90
N HIS A 261 21.77 20.61 21.06
CA HIS A 261 20.58 21.11 21.74
C HIS A 261 20.69 20.99 23.27
N SER A 262 21.45 20.02 23.78
CA SER A 262 21.72 19.84 25.21
C SER A 262 22.79 20.79 25.75
N SER A 263 23.63 21.38 24.90
CA SER A 263 24.70 22.32 25.31
C SER A 263 24.25 23.78 25.46
N ASN A 264 23.00 24.12 25.15
CA ASN A 264 22.46 25.48 25.31
C ASN A 264 21.81 25.78 26.68
N LEU A 265 21.99 24.90 27.68
CA LEU A 265 21.37 25.07 29.01
C LEU A 265 22.33 24.91 30.20
N SER A 266 23.63 25.18 30.02
CA SER A 266 24.47 25.62 31.15
C SER A 266 25.61 26.51 30.69
N MET A 267 25.39 27.83 30.70
CA MET A 267 26.49 28.78 30.82
C MET A 267 26.22 29.65 32.04
N ASN A 268 26.80 29.23 33.16
CA ASN A 268 26.92 30.06 34.34
C ASN A 268 27.88 31.20 34.00
N ALA A 269 27.37 32.42 34.03
CA ALA A 269 28.13 33.63 33.84
C ALA A 269 28.96 33.93 35.09
N SER A 270 30.23 33.47 35.11
CA SER A 270 31.30 34.07 35.92
C SER A 270 32.62 33.35 35.65
N ASP A 271 33.40 33.82 34.67
CA ASP A 271 34.79 34.25 34.90
C ASP A 271 35.47 34.69 33.60
N MET A 272 36.43 35.58 33.79
CA MET A 272 36.84 36.65 32.89
C MET A 272 37.96 36.29 31.90
N SER A 273 37.97 37.05 30.79
CA SER A 273 39.13 37.62 30.07
C SER A 273 39.99 36.77 29.12
N GLY A 274 39.98 37.14 27.83
CA GLY A 274 41.14 36.97 26.93
C GLY A 274 40.87 36.76 25.43
N LEU A 275 40.65 37.86 24.69
CA LEU A 275 41.14 38.14 23.33
C LEU A 275 40.65 37.31 22.08
N TYR A 276 40.12 38.07 21.10
CA TYR A 276 39.85 37.82 19.64
C TYR A 276 38.40 37.48 19.18
N PRO A 277 37.95 38.04 18.03
CA PRO A 277 36.53 38.11 17.63
C PRO A 277 36.04 36.82 16.93
N PRO A 278 34.71 36.62 16.77
CA PRO A 278 34.17 35.39 16.19
C PRO A 278 34.39 35.39 14.67
N GLN A 279 35.10 34.39 14.17
CA GLN A 279 34.99 34.00 12.77
C GLN A 279 33.79 33.06 12.64
N ASN A 280 32.81 33.48 11.83
CA ASN A 280 31.80 32.64 11.22
C ASN A 280 32.46 31.36 10.69
N LEU A 281 32.13 30.21 11.27
CA LEU A 281 32.41 28.92 10.64
C LEU A 281 31.15 28.06 10.75
N THR A 282 30.24 28.27 9.80
CA THR A 282 29.35 27.23 9.29
C THR A 282 30.23 26.11 8.70
N ALA A 283 30.68 25.19 9.56
CA ALA A 283 31.35 23.98 9.11
C ALA A 283 30.29 22.95 8.68
N GLN A 284 29.95 23.04 7.41
CA GLN A 284 29.21 22.05 6.64
C GLN A 284 30.04 20.76 6.59
N MET A 285 29.56 19.66 7.19
CA MET A 285 30.23 18.35 7.08
C MET A 285 29.54 17.50 6.00
N ASP A 286 30.17 17.43 4.85
CA ASP A 286 29.84 16.53 3.74
C ASP A 286 30.45 15.14 4.00
N PHE A 287 29.61 14.14 4.30
CA PHE A 287 30.03 12.76 4.60
C PHE A 287 30.05 11.84 3.37
N SER A 288 30.16 12.40 2.16
CA SER A 288 30.13 11.65 0.90
C SER A 288 31.44 10.91 0.56
N ARG A 289 32.50 11.04 1.38
CA ARG A 289 33.78 10.35 1.19
C ARG A 289 34.41 9.96 2.54
N ALA A 290 34.28 8.70 2.92
CA ALA A 290 35.19 8.08 3.88
C ALA A 290 35.71 6.78 3.27
N ASP A 291 36.94 6.85 2.74
CA ASP A 291 37.72 5.70 2.31
C ASP A 291 38.03 4.80 3.51
N VAL A 292 37.97 3.49 3.25
CA VAL A 292 38.20 2.40 4.20
C VAL A 292 39.71 2.20 4.39
N SER A 293 40.20 2.18 5.63
CA SER A 293 41.41 1.43 6.00
C SER A 293 41.42 1.03 7.48
N PRO A 294 41.74 -0.24 7.81
CA PRO A 294 41.80 -0.70 9.19
C PRO A 294 43.15 -0.32 9.80
N ALA A 295 43.14 0.44 10.90
CA ALA A 295 44.38 0.82 11.59
C ALA A 295 44.98 -0.38 12.33
N VAL A 296 46.13 -0.80 11.83
CA VAL A 296 47.07 -1.75 12.43
C VAL A 296 47.66 -1.16 13.72
N LEU A 297 47.76 -2.01 14.75
CA LEU A 297 48.41 -1.75 16.02
C LEU A 297 49.93 -1.59 15.81
N GLY A 298 50.47 -0.41 16.11
CA GLY A 298 51.91 -0.13 16.07
C GLY A 298 52.27 1.05 16.96
N SER A 299 53.17 0.81 17.91
CA SER A 299 53.61 1.74 18.94
C SER A 299 54.60 2.80 18.43
N HIS A 300 54.74 3.82 19.28
CA HIS A 300 55.83 4.79 19.42
C HIS A 300 55.58 6.25 18.99
N ASP A 301 55.64 7.06 20.06
CA ASP A 301 56.21 8.39 20.20
C ASP A 301 55.28 9.59 20.40
N ALA A 302 55.59 10.27 21.49
CA ALA A 302 54.80 11.25 22.19
C ALA A 302 54.85 12.61 21.50
N HIS A 303 53.68 13.15 21.15
CA HIS A 303 53.47 14.58 21.14
C HIS A 303 52.05 14.91 21.62
N GLN A 304 52.05 15.87 22.54
CA GLN A 304 50.96 16.41 23.33
C GLN A 304 49.83 16.93 22.43
N SER A 305 48.71 16.22 22.39
CA SER A 305 47.42 16.77 21.96
C SER A 305 46.52 16.77 23.19
N THR A 306 46.07 17.96 23.59
CA THR A 306 45.00 18.16 24.57
C THR A 306 43.71 17.53 24.01
N GLY A 307 43.58 16.23 24.18
CA GLY A 307 42.32 15.53 24.01
C GLY A 307 41.39 16.01 25.10
N VAL A 308 40.37 16.79 24.73
CA VAL A 308 39.18 16.92 25.57
C VAL A 308 38.59 15.51 25.66
N HIS A 309 38.87 14.83 26.77
CA HIS A 309 38.09 13.66 27.16
C HIS A 309 36.69 14.18 27.49
N VAL A 310 35.81 14.16 26.49
CA VAL A 310 34.37 14.19 26.75
C VAL A 310 34.06 12.85 27.43
N ALA A 311 33.98 12.86 28.75
CA ALA A 311 33.34 11.77 29.47
C ALA A 311 31.87 11.75 28.98
N PRO A 312 31.36 10.62 28.47
CA PRO A 312 29.95 10.55 28.10
C PRO A 312 29.12 10.88 29.34
N HIS A 313 28.17 11.80 29.21
CA HIS A 313 27.19 11.99 30.27
C HIS A 313 26.39 10.67 30.38
N PRO A 314 25.97 10.25 31.58
CA PRO A 314 25.20 9.00 31.77
C PRO A 314 23.91 8.96 30.92
N ASP A 315 23.38 10.11 30.51
CA ASP A 315 22.24 10.23 29.61
C ASP A 315 22.57 9.84 28.13
N ASP A 316 23.84 9.96 27.71
CA ASP A 316 24.28 9.66 26.33
C ASP A 316 24.35 8.14 26.04
N GLU A 317 24.62 7.33 27.07
CA GLU A 317 24.63 5.87 26.95
C GLU A 317 23.21 5.29 26.85
N GLU A 318 22.21 5.90 27.52
CA GLU A 318 20.81 5.45 27.45
C GLU A 318 20.21 5.67 26.05
N MET A 319 20.56 6.76 25.36
CA MET A 319 20.01 7.12 24.04
C MET A 319 20.27 6.09 22.93
N CYS A 320 21.35 5.32 23.05
CA CYS A 320 21.78 4.34 22.05
C CYS A 320 21.50 2.89 22.46
N THR A 321 20.69 2.71 23.51
CA THR A 321 20.33 1.38 24.01
C THR A 321 18.99 0.91 23.42
N PRO A 322 18.94 -0.31 22.86
CA PRO A 322 17.68 -0.84 22.35
C PRO A 322 16.74 -1.18 23.51
N LYS A 323 15.52 -0.63 23.47
CA LYS A 323 14.47 -0.96 24.43
C LYS A 323 13.70 -2.19 23.97
N TYR A 324 13.63 -3.19 24.84
CA TYR A 324 12.93 -4.45 24.54
C TYR A 324 11.43 -4.35 24.80
N PHE A 325 11.03 -3.60 25.83
CA PHE A 325 9.65 -3.34 26.22
C PHE A 325 9.47 -1.85 26.51
N VAL A 326 8.46 -1.25 25.88
CA VAL A 326 8.05 0.14 26.11
C VAL A 326 6.53 0.16 26.22
N PHE A 327 6.03 0.83 27.25
CA PHE A 327 4.60 1.08 27.43
C PHE A 327 4.41 2.58 27.64
N ASN A 328 3.84 3.24 26.64
CA ASN A 328 3.51 4.67 26.68
C ASN A 328 2.10 4.89 26.10
N SER A 329 1.61 6.13 26.09
CA SER A 329 0.31 6.45 25.48
C SER A 329 0.26 6.12 23.98
N GLN A 330 1.41 6.23 23.30
CA GLN A 330 1.56 5.98 21.86
C GLN A 330 1.48 4.49 21.49
N THR A 331 1.74 3.58 22.44
CA THR A 331 1.56 2.13 22.28
C THR A 331 0.13 1.78 21.81
N ALA A 332 -0.87 2.62 22.14
CA ALA A 332 -2.26 2.45 21.69
C ALA A 332 -2.42 2.44 20.15
N TYR A 333 -1.54 3.16 19.43
CA TYR A 333 -1.58 3.25 17.98
C TYR A 333 -0.91 2.04 17.29
N THR A 334 -0.10 1.25 17.99
CA THR A 334 0.65 0.15 17.36
C THR A 334 -0.25 -0.94 16.81
N VAL A 335 -1.21 -1.46 17.57
CA VAL A 335 -2.12 -2.52 17.09
C VAL A 335 -2.92 -2.06 15.86
N PRO A 336 -3.53 -0.85 15.85
CA PRO A 336 -4.14 -0.28 14.65
C PRO A 336 -3.19 -0.12 13.46
N ILE A 337 -1.98 0.41 13.67
CA ILE A 337 -0.97 0.56 12.60
C ILE A 337 -0.66 -0.81 11.98
N LEU A 338 -0.48 -1.84 12.80
CA LEU A 338 -0.23 -3.20 12.31
C LEU A 338 -1.44 -3.80 11.59
N ALA A 339 -2.66 -3.57 12.10
CA ALA A 339 -3.89 -4.00 11.43
C ALA A 339 -4.02 -3.33 10.06
N PHE A 340 -3.78 -2.03 9.97
CA PHE A 340 -3.74 -1.28 8.71
C PHE A 340 -2.64 -1.82 7.77
N ALA A 341 -1.45 -2.16 8.28
CA ALA A 341 -0.35 -2.66 7.45
C ALA A 341 -0.58 -4.07 6.87
N PHE A 342 -1.45 -4.89 7.49
CA PHE A 342 -1.74 -6.26 7.05
C PHE A 342 -3.13 -6.45 6.42
N VAL A 343 -3.89 -5.37 6.21
CA VAL A 343 -5.20 -5.45 5.57
C VAL A 343 -5.06 -5.62 4.04
N CYS A 344 -5.27 -6.84 3.56
CA CYS A 344 -5.32 -7.11 2.12
C CYS A 344 -6.67 -7.69 1.65
N HIS A 345 -7.58 -7.92 2.61
CA HIS A 345 -8.86 -8.61 2.44
C HIS A 345 -9.75 -8.09 1.30
N PRO A 346 -9.85 -6.77 1.05
CA PRO A 346 -10.62 -6.26 -0.10
C PRO A 346 -10.12 -6.77 -1.45
N GLU A 347 -8.80 -6.97 -1.59
CA GLU A 347 -8.14 -7.33 -2.84
C GLU A 347 -8.03 -8.85 -3.05
N VAL A 348 -8.18 -9.65 -1.98
CA VAL A 348 -8.06 -11.11 -2.06
C VAL A 348 -9.04 -11.73 -3.05
N LEU A 349 -10.32 -11.34 -3.02
CA LEU A 349 -11.34 -11.95 -3.89
C LEU A 349 -11.20 -11.51 -5.36
N PRO A 350 -10.98 -10.21 -5.68
CA PRO A 350 -10.61 -9.79 -7.03
C PRO A 350 -9.40 -10.53 -7.58
N ILE A 351 -8.28 -10.58 -6.84
CA ILE A 351 -7.07 -11.31 -7.27
C ILE A 351 -7.37 -12.80 -7.46
N TYR A 352 -8.20 -13.39 -6.60
CA TYR A 352 -8.60 -14.79 -6.76
C TYR A 352 -9.42 -15.05 -8.03
N SER A 353 -10.24 -14.07 -8.44
CA SER A 353 -11.05 -14.17 -9.66
C SER A 353 -10.21 -14.11 -10.94
N GLU A 354 -9.11 -13.35 -10.92
CA GLU A 354 -8.19 -13.18 -12.05
C GLU A 354 -7.08 -14.25 -12.13
N LEU A 355 -6.89 -15.02 -11.05
CA LEU A 355 -5.84 -16.03 -10.96
C LEU A 355 -6.04 -17.16 -12.00
N LYS A 356 -5.01 -17.39 -12.82
CA LYS A 356 -4.97 -18.50 -13.77
C LYS A 356 -5.08 -19.85 -13.05
N ASP A 357 -5.91 -20.75 -13.57
CA ASP A 357 -6.21 -22.05 -12.97
C ASP A 357 -6.57 -21.92 -11.49
N ARG A 358 -7.59 -21.09 -11.22
CA ARG A 358 -7.96 -20.69 -9.86
C ARG A 358 -8.30 -21.92 -9.01
N SER A 359 -7.64 -22.02 -7.86
CA SER A 359 -8.02 -22.97 -6.80
C SER A 359 -7.77 -22.33 -5.44
N ARG A 360 -8.57 -22.71 -4.44
CA ARG A 360 -8.42 -22.20 -3.07
C ARG A 360 -7.02 -22.44 -2.53
N LYS A 361 -6.45 -23.63 -2.78
CA LYS A 361 -5.09 -23.98 -2.33
C LYS A 361 -4.05 -23.06 -2.99
N LYS A 362 -4.19 -22.78 -4.28
CA LYS A 362 -3.29 -21.88 -5.01
C LYS A 362 -3.40 -20.45 -4.47
N MET A 363 -4.61 -19.93 -4.26
CA MET A 363 -4.79 -18.58 -3.69
C MET A 363 -4.33 -18.47 -2.24
N GLN A 364 -4.52 -19.51 -1.43
CA GLN A 364 -3.97 -19.57 -0.08
C GLN A 364 -2.44 -19.55 -0.13
N ASN A 365 -1.81 -20.27 -1.06
CA ASN A 365 -0.36 -20.21 -1.24
C ASN A 365 0.12 -18.83 -1.69
N VAL A 366 -0.61 -18.15 -2.58
CA VAL A 366 -0.34 -16.74 -2.96
C VAL A 366 -0.37 -15.87 -1.70
N SER A 367 -1.38 -16.04 -0.85
CA SER A 367 -1.56 -15.27 0.38
C SER A 367 -0.48 -15.56 1.42
N ASN A 368 -0.14 -16.84 1.64
CA ASN A 368 0.91 -17.27 2.55
C ASN A 368 2.27 -16.71 2.14
N LEU A 369 2.61 -16.78 0.86
CA LEU A 369 3.87 -16.27 0.35
C LEU A 369 3.94 -14.74 0.45
N SER A 370 2.87 -14.03 0.04
CA SER A 370 2.82 -12.57 0.09
C SER A 370 2.95 -12.05 1.52
N ILE A 371 2.18 -12.59 2.47
CA ILE A 371 2.24 -12.19 3.88
C ILE A 371 3.59 -12.54 4.50
N LEU A 372 4.20 -13.69 4.17
CA LEU A 372 5.53 -14.03 4.66
C LEU A 372 6.61 -13.07 4.15
N THR A 373 6.60 -12.75 2.85
CA THR A 373 7.53 -11.77 2.26
C THR A 373 7.36 -10.41 2.92
N MET A 374 6.13 -9.96 3.12
CA MET A 374 5.86 -8.67 3.79
C MET A 374 6.23 -8.68 5.25
N LEU A 375 5.99 -9.77 5.99
CA LEU A 375 6.41 -9.91 7.39
C LEU A 375 7.93 -9.72 7.54
N ILE A 376 8.73 -10.32 6.64
CA ILE A 376 10.18 -10.16 6.64
C ILE A 376 10.57 -8.71 6.35
N MET A 377 10.00 -8.11 5.30
CA MET A 377 10.27 -6.72 4.94
C MET A 377 9.90 -5.74 6.06
N TYR A 378 8.76 -5.95 6.70
CA TYR A 378 8.25 -5.16 7.81
C TYR A 378 9.12 -5.28 9.05
N MET A 379 9.52 -6.49 9.42
CA MET A 379 10.45 -6.70 10.54
C MET A 379 11.78 -6.00 10.31
N LEU A 380 12.38 -6.16 9.12
CA LEU A 380 13.68 -5.55 8.81
C LEU A 380 13.55 -4.02 8.75
N SER A 381 12.53 -3.48 8.07
CA SER A 381 12.30 -2.04 7.98
C SER A 381 12.08 -1.41 9.36
N ALA A 382 11.25 -2.06 10.20
CA ALA A 382 10.97 -1.58 11.54
C ALA A 382 12.22 -1.64 12.43
N LEU A 383 12.96 -2.76 12.39
CA LEU A 383 14.16 -2.96 13.21
C LEU A 383 15.27 -1.99 12.83
N PHE A 384 15.65 -1.92 11.56
CA PHE A 384 16.73 -1.04 11.12
C PHE A 384 16.33 0.43 11.16
N GLY A 385 15.06 0.77 10.90
CA GLY A 385 14.53 2.11 11.12
C GLY A 385 14.58 2.53 12.58
N TYR A 386 14.15 1.65 13.50
CA TYR A 386 14.22 1.88 14.94
C TYR A 386 15.67 2.01 15.43
N LEU A 387 16.55 1.05 15.10
CA LEU A 387 17.95 1.07 15.54
C LEU A 387 18.75 2.26 15.00
N THR A 388 18.24 2.96 13.98
CA THR A 388 18.92 4.16 13.44
C THR A 388 18.66 5.40 14.31
N PHE A 389 17.46 5.53 14.90
CA PHE A 389 17.03 6.76 15.58
C PHE A 389 16.53 6.56 17.02
N TYR A 390 16.35 5.31 17.46
CA TYR A 390 15.88 4.90 18.79
C TYR A 390 14.57 5.60 19.18
N ASP A 391 14.56 6.41 20.24
CA ASP A 391 13.37 7.11 20.72
C ASP A 391 12.93 8.29 19.82
N ASN A 392 13.78 8.70 18.86
CA ASN A 392 13.54 9.86 18.00
C ASN A 392 12.92 9.51 16.64
N VAL A 393 12.28 8.35 16.53
CA VAL A 393 11.60 7.93 15.30
C VAL A 393 10.26 8.66 15.18
N GLU A 394 10.04 9.35 14.06
CA GLU A 394 8.74 9.94 13.76
C GLU A 394 7.77 8.94 13.13
N ALA A 395 6.48 9.29 13.11
CA ALA A 395 5.41 8.50 12.49
C ALA A 395 5.67 8.17 11.00
N GLU A 396 6.53 8.96 10.35
CA GLU A 396 7.03 8.70 9.00
C GLU A 396 8.56 8.59 9.01
N LEU A 397 9.08 7.41 8.64
CA LEU A 397 10.52 7.14 8.69
C LEU A 397 11.33 8.05 7.75
N LEU A 398 10.84 8.36 6.55
CA LEU A 398 11.55 9.23 5.60
C LEU A 398 11.71 10.65 6.16
N HIS A 399 10.67 11.18 6.82
CA HIS A 399 10.74 12.46 7.49
C HIS A 399 11.82 12.48 8.59
N THR A 400 11.98 11.38 9.32
CA THR A 400 13.04 11.24 10.33
C THR A 400 14.43 11.36 9.67
N PHE A 401 14.65 10.71 8.52
CA PHE A 401 15.89 10.84 7.78
C PHE A 401 16.14 12.27 7.26
N THR A 402 15.10 13.00 6.85
CA THR A 402 15.21 14.40 6.38
C THR A 402 15.78 15.34 7.44
N LYS A 403 15.43 15.13 8.70
CA LYS A 403 15.94 15.94 9.82
C LYS A 403 17.44 15.82 9.99
N VAL A 404 18.01 14.67 9.61
CA VAL A 404 19.44 14.39 9.73
C VAL A 404 20.19 14.65 8.42
N TYR A 405 19.60 14.29 7.27
CA TYR A 405 20.21 14.40 5.94
C TYR A 405 19.32 15.21 5.00
N LYS A 406 19.74 16.43 4.68
CA LYS A 406 19.01 17.30 3.73
C LYS A 406 19.34 17.01 2.27
N PHE A 407 20.62 16.76 1.92
CA PHE A 407 21.09 16.66 0.53
C PHE A 407 21.77 15.33 0.17
N ASP A 408 21.39 14.24 0.83
CA ASP A 408 21.99 12.93 0.55
C ASP A 408 21.40 12.30 -0.72
N THR A 409 22.24 12.07 -1.72
CA THR A 409 21.84 11.52 -3.03
C THR A 409 21.17 10.15 -2.90
N MET A 410 21.61 9.28 -1.99
CA MET A 410 20.97 7.97 -1.81
C MET A 410 19.57 8.12 -1.24
N LEU A 411 19.39 9.03 -0.27
CA LEU A 411 18.08 9.31 0.31
C LEU A 411 17.15 9.97 -0.71
N LEU A 412 17.66 10.86 -1.56
CA LEU A 412 16.89 11.46 -2.65
C LEU A 412 16.36 10.40 -3.63
N MET A 413 17.21 9.45 -4.02
CA MET A 413 16.81 8.32 -4.88
C MET A 413 15.71 7.47 -4.23
N VAL A 414 15.81 7.23 -2.92
CA VAL A 414 14.78 6.52 -2.15
C VAL A 414 13.47 7.29 -2.11
N ARG A 415 13.50 8.60 -1.85
CA ARG A 415 12.30 9.45 -1.86
C ARG A 415 11.60 9.40 -3.21
N LEU A 416 12.35 9.53 -4.30
CA LEU A 416 11.82 9.40 -5.66
C LEU A 416 11.20 8.03 -5.91
N ALA A 417 11.85 6.95 -5.47
CA ALA A 417 11.34 5.60 -5.61
C ALA A 417 10.02 5.40 -4.83
N VAL A 418 9.97 5.83 -3.57
CA VAL A 418 8.77 5.77 -2.73
C VAL A 418 7.65 6.63 -3.30
N LEU A 419 7.93 7.89 -3.69
CA LEU A 419 6.96 8.80 -4.31
C LEU A 419 6.37 8.21 -5.60
N THR A 420 7.22 7.63 -6.45
CA THR A 420 6.75 6.99 -7.69
C THR A 420 5.88 5.79 -7.36
N ALA A 421 6.30 4.92 -6.44
CA ALA A 421 5.54 3.74 -6.02
C ALA A 421 4.16 4.09 -5.45
N VAL A 422 4.08 5.06 -4.52
CA VAL A 422 2.80 5.46 -3.92
C VAL A 422 1.89 6.17 -4.93
N THR A 423 2.46 7.00 -5.83
CA THR A 423 1.69 7.69 -6.87
C THR A 423 1.07 6.69 -7.86
N LEU A 424 1.79 5.64 -8.24
CA LEU A 424 1.27 4.56 -9.09
C LEU A 424 0.25 3.67 -8.37
N THR A 425 0.28 3.63 -7.04
CA THR A 425 -0.65 2.82 -6.23
C THR A 425 -1.99 3.50 -5.99
N VAL A 426 -2.05 4.84 -5.99
CA VAL A 426 -3.32 5.57 -5.77
C VAL A 426 -4.40 5.22 -6.81
N PRO A 427 -4.14 5.17 -8.14
CA PRO A 427 -5.14 4.76 -9.13
C PRO A 427 -5.68 3.34 -8.90
N ILE A 428 -4.82 2.43 -8.41
CA ILE A 428 -5.18 1.03 -8.08
C ILE A 428 -6.23 1.02 -6.99
N VAL A 429 -6.01 1.77 -5.91
CA VAL A 429 -6.92 1.85 -4.75
C VAL A 429 -8.18 2.65 -5.06
N LEU A 430 -8.12 3.61 -6.00
CA LEU A 430 -9.29 4.37 -6.45
C LEU A 430 -10.28 3.49 -7.22
N PHE A 431 -9.79 2.54 -8.01
CA PHE A 431 -10.61 1.66 -8.84
C PHE A 431 -11.73 0.92 -8.07
N PRO A 432 -11.46 0.18 -6.98
CA PRO A 432 -12.49 -0.49 -6.21
C PRO A 432 -13.46 0.49 -5.57
N ILE A 433 -13.01 1.65 -5.05
CA ILE A 433 -13.92 2.68 -4.49
C ILE A 433 -14.92 3.14 -5.55
N ARG A 434 -14.42 3.49 -6.74
CA ARG A 434 -15.27 3.93 -7.86
C ARG A 434 -16.25 2.85 -8.27
N SER A 435 -15.81 1.59 -8.37
CA SER A 435 -16.64 0.45 -8.72
C SER A 435 -17.75 0.24 -7.69
N SER A 436 -17.41 0.23 -6.40
CA SER A 436 -18.36 0.10 -5.30
C SER A 436 -19.38 1.25 -5.33
N ILE A 437 -18.95 2.51 -5.43
CA ILE A 437 -19.86 3.68 -5.47
C ILE A 437 -20.80 3.61 -6.68
N THR A 438 -20.27 3.27 -7.87
CA THR A 438 -21.08 3.15 -9.09
C THR A 438 -22.15 2.06 -8.93
N THR A 439 -21.76 0.93 -8.36
CA THR A 439 -22.67 -0.19 -8.11
C THR A 439 -23.76 0.14 -7.09
N LEU A 440 -23.44 0.94 -6.07
CA LEU A 440 -24.40 1.31 -5.02
C LEU A 440 -25.39 2.40 -5.48
N LEU A 441 -24.88 3.49 -6.07
CA LEU A 441 -25.69 4.67 -6.39
C LEU A 441 -26.36 4.60 -7.76
N PHE A 442 -25.77 3.87 -8.71
CA PHE A 442 -26.19 3.85 -10.11
C PHE A 442 -26.38 2.43 -10.64
N SER A 443 -26.85 1.52 -9.79
CA SER A 443 -27.17 0.13 -10.18
C SER A 443 -28.15 0.14 -11.36
N GLY A 444 -27.72 -0.43 -12.50
CA GLY A 444 -28.55 -0.58 -13.70
C GLY A 444 -28.55 0.58 -14.70
N ARG A 445 -27.65 1.58 -14.57
CA ARG A 445 -27.45 2.62 -15.61
C ARG A 445 -26.27 2.28 -16.52
N GLU A 446 -26.43 2.51 -17.82
CA GLU A 446 -25.37 2.35 -18.82
C GLU A 446 -24.13 3.19 -18.48
N PHE A 447 -22.97 2.74 -18.96
CA PHE A 447 -21.70 3.41 -18.75
C PHE A 447 -21.73 4.81 -19.36
N SER A 448 -21.29 5.82 -18.60
CA SER A 448 -21.13 7.18 -19.10
C SER A 448 -19.79 7.75 -18.64
N TRP A 449 -18.99 8.25 -19.57
CA TRP A 449 -17.68 8.84 -19.30
C TRP A 449 -17.73 10.02 -18.31
N THR A 450 -18.75 10.86 -18.41
CA THR A 450 -18.93 12.01 -17.50
C THR A 450 -19.09 11.58 -16.06
N ARG A 451 -19.96 10.60 -15.78
CA ARG A 451 -20.15 10.02 -14.44
C ARG A 451 -18.87 9.33 -13.94
N HIS A 452 -18.21 8.60 -14.82
CA HIS A 452 -16.97 7.90 -14.49
C HIS A 452 -15.88 8.86 -14.04
N MET A 453 -15.69 9.96 -14.79
CA MET A 453 -14.75 11.03 -14.46
C MET A 453 -15.15 11.80 -13.20
N LEU A 454 -16.43 12.16 -13.07
CA LEU A 454 -16.93 12.94 -11.94
C LEU A 454 -16.81 12.17 -10.61
N ILE A 455 -17.09 10.86 -10.61
CA ILE A 455 -16.91 10.03 -9.42
C ILE A 455 -15.43 9.96 -9.03
N ALA A 456 -14.53 9.71 -10.00
CA ALA A 456 -13.10 9.66 -9.72
C ALA A 456 -12.57 10.99 -9.19
N ALA A 457 -12.94 12.11 -9.83
CA ALA A 457 -12.58 13.45 -9.40
C ALA A 457 -13.13 13.79 -8.01
N ALA A 458 -14.37 13.41 -7.70
CA ALA A 458 -14.98 13.64 -6.38
C ALA A 458 -14.28 12.85 -5.27
N ILE A 459 -13.97 11.57 -5.50
CA ILE A 459 -13.21 10.74 -4.55
C ILE A 459 -11.83 11.35 -4.29
N LEU A 460 -11.14 11.75 -5.36
CA LEU A 460 -9.80 12.32 -5.26
C LEU A 460 -9.80 13.68 -4.57
N ALA A 461 -10.77 14.54 -4.87
CA ALA A 461 -10.96 15.83 -4.21
C ALA A 461 -11.24 15.66 -2.70
N PHE A 462 -12.10 14.70 -2.34
CA PHE A 462 -12.38 14.37 -0.95
C PHE A 462 -11.11 13.91 -0.19
N ASN A 463 -10.31 13.02 -0.79
CA ASN A 463 -9.06 12.56 -0.17
C ASN A 463 -8.01 13.67 -0.05
N ASN A 464 -7.89 14.55 -1.06
CA ASN A 464 -7.01 15.71 -0.97
C ASN A 464 -7.42 16.64 0.18
N MET A 465 -8.72 16.91 0.33
CA MET A 465 -9.24 17.71 1.43
C MET A 465 -8.89 17.09 2.78
N LEU A 466 -9.10 15.78 2.95
CA LEU A 466 -8.75 15.04 4.16
C LEU A 466 -7.25 15.22 4.50
N VAL A 467 -6.36 14.99 3.54
CA VAL A 467 -4.90 15.07 3.74
C VAL A 467 -4.40 16.48 4.04
N ILE A 468 -5.07 17.51 3.53
CA ILE A 468 -4.73 18.90 3.84
C ILE A 468 -4.99 19.19 5.32
N PHE A 469 -6.09 18.69 5.88
CA PHE A 469 -6.50 18.95 7.27
C PHE A 469 -5.91 17.98 8.30
N VAL A 470 -5.55 16.77 7.90
CA VAL A 470 -4.96 15.80 8.85
C VAL A 470 -3.55 16.23 9.25
N PRO A 471 -3.27 16.36 10.56
CA PRO A 471 -1.97 16.84 11.04
C PRO A 471 -0.89 15.77 10.99
N THR A 472 -1.24 14.50 11.26
CA THR A 472 -0.26 13.41 11.31
C THR A 472 -0.75 12.16 10.58
N ILE A 473 0.17 11.48 9.88
CA ILE A 473 -0.13 10.20 9.23
C ILE A 473 -0.52 9.11 10.24
N ARG A 474 -0.03 9.21 11.48
CA ARG A 474 -0.37 8.32 12.60
C ARG A 474 -1.87 8.33 12.88
N ASP A 475 -2.54 9.47 12.79
CA ASP A 475 -3.99 9.55 13.03
C ASP A 475 -4.77 8.80 11.94
N ILE A 476 -4.30 8.84 10.69
CA ILE A 476 -4.87 8.06 9.58
C ILE A 476 -4.72 6.57 9.88
N PHE A 477 -3.50 6.12 10.18
CA PHE A 477 -3.24 4.71 10.47
C PHE A 477 -3.97 4.22 11.72
N GLY A 478 -4.04 5.04 12.77
CA GLY A 478 -4.76 4.78 14.00
C GLY A 478 -6.25 4.59 13.75
N PHE A 479 -6.90 5.58 13.15
CA PHE A 479 -8.35 5.55 12.92
C PHE A 479 -8.77 4.45 11.94
N ILE A 480 -8.12 4.38 10.77
CA ILE A 480 -8.47 3.40 9.73
C ILE A 480 -8.11 1.98 10.19
N GLY A 481 -6.96 1.83 10.87
CA GLY A 481 -6.51 0.57 11.44
C GLY A 481 -7.46 0.02 12.50
N SER A 482 -7.92 0.88 13.41
CA SER A 482 -8.82 0.46 14.50
C SER A 482 -10.27 0.26 14.07
N SER A 483 -10.71 0.82 12.92
CA SER A 483 -12.06 0.65 12.37
C SER A 483 -12.12 -0.27 11.15
N ALA A 484 -11.73 0.22 9.98
CA ALA A 484 -11.90 -0.47 8.71
C ALA A 484 -11.08 -1.76 8.67
N ALA A 485 -9.82 -1.69 9.08
CA ALA A 485 -8.93 -2.85 9.05
C ALA A 485 -9.36 -3.91 10.07
N THR A 486 -9.73 -3.53 11.30
CA THR A 486 -10.24 -4.49 12.29
C THR A 486 -11.53 -5.17 11.82
N MET A 487 -12.42 -4.40 11.18
CA MET A 487 -13.66 -4.94 10.61
C MET A 487 -13.39 -5.94 9.47
N LEU A 488 -12.43 -5.64 8.59
CA LEU A 488 -12.09 -6.47 7.43
C LEU A 488 -11.21 -7.68 7.77
N ILE A 489 -10.36 -7.58 8.80
CA ILE A 489 -9.46 -8.66 9.24
C ILE A 489 -10.16 -9.58 10.23
N PHE A 490 -10.90 -9.05 11.21
CA PHE A 490 -11.40 -9.88 12.32
C PHE A 490 -12.89 -10.16 12.19
N ILE A 491 -13.69 -9.10 12.03
CA ILE A 491 -15.15 -9.18 12.26
C ILE A 491 -15.88 -9.80 11.06
N LEU A 492 -15.75 -9.23 9.86
CA LEU A 492 -16.53 -9.66 8.70
C LEU A 492 -16.19 -11.09 8.24
N PRO A 493 -14.92 -11.50 8.09
CA PRO A 493 -14.60 -12.87 7.67
C PRO A 493 -15.10 -13.93 8.67
N ALA A 494 -14.98 -13.66 9.97
CA ALA A 494 -15.49 -14.54 11.02
C ALA A 494 -17.02 -14.62 11.03
N ALA A 495 -17.69 -13.47 10.96
CA ALA A 495 -19.15 -13.40 10.94
C ALA A 495 -19.74 -14.09 9.71
N PHE A 496 -19.15 -13.88 8.53
CA PHE A 496 -19.54 -14.56 7.30
C PHE A 496 -19.32 -16.06 7.40
N TYR A 497 -18.20 -16.49 7.99
CA TYR A 497 -17.89 -17.92 8.15
C TYR A 497 -18.89 -18.64 9.04
N ILE A 498 -19.20 -18.08 10.20
CA ILE A 498 -20.15 -18.66 11.14
C ILE A 498 -21.54 -18.80 10.51
N ARG A 499 -21.93 -17.83 9.67
CA ARG A 499 -23.27 -17.74 9.09
C ARG A 499 -23.46 -18.55 7.81
N LEU A 500 -22.50 -18.49 6.89
CA LEU A 500 -22.60 -19.11 5.57
C LEU A 500 -22.15 -20.57 5.56
N VAL A 501 -21.15 -20.93 6.37
CA VAL A 501 -20.61 -22.30 6.39
C VAL A 501 -21.47 -23.17 7.30
N LYS A 502 -22.51 -23.79 6.72
CA LYS A 502 -23.43 -24.71 7.44
C LYS A 502 -22.91 -26.14 7.53
N SER A 503 -21.93 -26.51 6.72
CA SER A 503 -21.35 -27.87 6.64
C SER A 503 -20.67 -28.33 7.93
N VAL A 504 -20.30 -27.40 8.81
CA VAL A 504 -19.59 -27.69 10.06
C VAL A 504 -20.52 -27.44 11.26
N PRO A 505 -20.63 -28.37 12.24
CA PRO A 505 -21.47 -28.18 13.42
C PRO A 505 -20.94 -27.03 14.30
N PHE A 506 -21.85 -26.33 15.00
CA PHE A 506 -21.49 -25.18 15.85
C PHE A 506 -20.51 -25.50 16.99
N ARG A 507 -20.43 -26.76 17.43
CA ARG A 507 -19.47 -27.23 18.45
C ARG A 507 -18.10 -27.65 17.88
N SER A 508 -17.88 -27.52 16.57
CA SER A 508 -16.57 -27.81 15.97
C SER A 508 -15.52 -26.80 16.44
N PRO A 509 -14.26 -27.23 16.67
CA PRO A 509 -13.16 -26.33 17.04
C PRO A 509 -12.97 -25.19 16.04
N GLN A 510 -13.32 -25.39 14.77
CA GLN A 510 -13.22 -24.36 13.73
C GLN A 510 -14.22 -23.20 13.93
N LYS A 511 -15.47 -23.51 14.32
CA LYS A 511 -16.50 -22.49 14.59
C LYS A 511 -16.28 -21.81 15.94
N ILE A 512 -15.77 -22.54 16.93
CA ILE A 512 -15.34 -21.97 18.20
C ILE A 512 -14.19 -20.98 17.97
N GLY A 513 -13.18 -21.39 17.19
CA GLY A 513 -12.07 -20.52 16.79
C GLY A 513 -12.54 -19.25 16.07
N ALA A 514 -13.43 -19.38 15.08
CA ALA A 514 -14.00 -18.22 14.39
C ALA A 514 -14.81 -17.30 15.33
N THR A 515 -15.52 -17.87 16.31
CA THR A 515 -16.29 -17.09 17.30
C THR A 515 -15.37 -16.32 18.25
N LEU A 516 -14.30 -16.96 18.73
CA LEU A 516 -13.27 -16.29 19.55
C LEU A 516 -12.57 -15.18 18.76
N PHE A 517 -12.28 -15.45 17.48
CA PHE A 517 -11.68 -14.48 16.58
C PHE A 517 -12.59 -13.25 16.36
N LEU A 518 -13.90 -13.47 16.20
CA LEU A 518 -14.91 -12.41 16.14
C LEU A 518 -14.96 -11.56 17.42
N ILE A 519 -14.98 -12.19 18.59
CA ILE A 519 -15.00 -11.49 19.89
C ILE A 519 -13.72 -10.66 20.06
N CYS A 520 -12.56 -11.24 19.75
CA CYS A 520 -11.28 -10.54 19.76
C CYS A 520 -11.32 -9.30 18.85
N GLY A 521 -11.89 -9.43 17.66
CA GLY A 521 -12.09 -8.30 16.74
C GLY A 521 -12.87 -7.13 17.35
N PHE A 522 -13.99 -7.40 18.03
CA PHE A 522 -14.75 -6.36 18.72
C PHE A 522 -13.97 -5.74 19.88
N MET A 523 -13.23 -6.55 20.66
CA MET A 523 -12.39 -6.04 21.75
C MET A 523 -11.28 -5.11 21.23
N VAL A 524 -10.58 -5.51 20.15
CA VAL A 524 -9.53 -4.68 19.54
C VAL A 524 -10.13 -3.40 18.94
N MET A 525 -11.24 -3.49 18.21
CA MET A 525 -11.90 -2.33 17.61
C MET A 525 -12.32 -1.31 18.68
N ILE A 526 -13.04 -1.75 19.72
CA ILE A 526 -13.54 -0.87 20.79
C ILE A 526 -12.38 -0.33 21.63
N GLY A 527 -11.43 -1.21 22.00
CA GLY A 527 -10.28 -0.84 22.83
C GLY A 527 -9.39 0.19 22.14
N SER A 528 -8.95 -0.08 20.91
CA SER A 528 -8.10 0.84 20.17
C SER A 528 -8.80 2.15 19.84
N MET A 529 -10.08 2.12 19.42
CA MET A 529 -10.82 3.37 19.16
C MET A 529 -10.98 4.22 20.41
N SER A 530 -11.29 3.60 21.55
CA SER A 530 -11.45 4.33 22.80
C SER A 530 -10.15 5.01 23.21
N LEU A 531 -9.02 4.32 23.10
CA LEU A 531 -7.71 4.87 23.44
C LEU A 531 -7.30 6.03 22.52
N ILE A 532 -7.55 5.92 21.21
CA ILE A 532 -7.25 6.99 20.24
C ILE A 532 -8.12 8.23 20.51
N ILE A 533 -9.42 8.04 20.77
CA ILE A 533 -10.33 9.15 21.07
C ILE A 533 -9.90 9.84 22.38
N LEU A 534 -9.50 9.07 23.40
CA LEU A 534 -9.00 9.63 24.66
C LEU A 534 -7.71 10.43 24.45
N ASP A 535 -6.78 9.95 23.62
CA ASP A 535 -5.56 10.69 23.28
C ASP A 535 -5.88 12.03 22.58
N TRP A 536 -6.81 12.02 21.62
CA TRP A 536 -7.26 13.25 20.95
C TRP A 536 -7.91 14.25 21.90
N ILE A 537 -8.77 13.78 22.82
CA ILE A 537 -9.40 14.64 23.83
C ILE A 537 -8.33 15.27 24.73
N HIS A 538 -7.39 14.47 25.22
CA HIS A 538 -6.35 14.96 26.14
C HIS A 538 -5.41 15.98 25.47
N ASN A 539 -5.03 15.73 24.22
CA ASN A 539 -4.22 16.67 23.44
C ASN A 539 -4.98 17.97 23.11
N ALA A 540 -6.30 17.89 22.87
CA ALA A 540 -7.13 19.08 22.68
C ALA A 540 -7.23 19.93 23.95
N THR A 541 -7.39 19.30 25.13
CA THR A 541 -7.40 20.04 26.41
C THR A 541 -6.05 20.69 26.70
N ALA A 542 -4.93 19.99 26.47
CA ALA A 542 -3.60 20.52 26.72
C ALA A 542 -3.25 21.74 25.86
N SER A 543 -3.70 21.76 24.59
CA SER A 543 -3.53 22.94 23.72
C SER A 543 -4.42 24.12 24.14
N THR A 544 -5.58 23.85 24.73
CA THR A 544 -6.48 24.90 25.23
C THR A 544 -5.92 25.54 26.51
N ASP A 545 -5.37 24.73 27.42
CA ASP A 545 -4.76 25.23 28.67
C ASP A 545 -3.47 26.01 28.39
N ALA A 546 -2.65 25.58 27.43
CA ALA A 546 -1.46 26.32 27.00
C ALA A 546 -1.79 27.71 26.39
N HIS A 547 -2.99 27.88 25.82
CA HIS A 547 -3.48 29.17 25.36
C HIS A 547 -4.12 30.01 26.47
N ALA A 548 -4.58 29.39 27.56
CA ALA A 548 -5.18 30.07 28.71
C ALA A 548 -4.12 30.62 29.70
N ASP A 549 -3.01 29.92 29.87
CA ASP A 549 -1.91 30.31 30.77
C ASP A 549 -0.89 31.29 30.14
N GLY A 550 -1.11 31.66 28.87
CA GLY A 550 -0.27 32.61 28.12
C GLY A 550 -0.74 34.07 28.14
N HIS A 551 -1.68 34.44 29.03
CA HIS A 551 -2.29 35.78 29.09
C HIS A 551 -1.95 36.56 30.36
#